data_AF-A0A6J8BQJ9-F1
#
_entry.id   AF-A0A6J8BQJ9-F1
#
_cell.length_a   1.000
_cell.length_b   1.000
_cell.length_c   1.000
_cell.angle_alpha   90.00
_cell.angle_beta   90.00
_cell.angle_gamma   90.00
#
_symmetry.space_group_name_H-M   'P 1'
#
loop_
_entity.id
_entity.type
_entity.pdbx_description
1 polymer ?
#
loop_
_entity_poly.entity_id
_entity_poly.type
_entity_poly.pdbx_seq_one_letter_code
_entity_poly.pdbx_strand_id
1 'polypeptide(L)'
;MSKRLFQNHFPGGKLHNLNEEIKQKVKAAPKTSCYAESVFGQLDCILRMKPSTKTLAAESCIMFFNNKTLSWLGQKDSEEQKRLLKMASKRVKKLRKKYKSILQEIKDSCRVAINEQIVKRENLRRGKIRKQEQFTTEILHHGLWQSETEVDNMILSYEKKNEKVEALKAQLKFRKEVLNQIPDDKAVFNVSKTKDGSKSRKQLNDEELVQNLKDLVKQSIVKDSLTDTEKHVLVAKRIKHRFFLDGDEKWYNGKVISQVDVMVLRTEHLIYFERKN
;
A
#
# COMPACT_ATOMS: atom_id res chain seq x y z
N MET A 1 -1.15 -26.52 2.68
CA MET A 1 -0.78 -27.94 2.97
C MET A 1 -1.87 -28.54 3.87
N SER A 2 -1.91 -29.88 3.98
CA SER A 2 -2.53 -30.64 5.08
C SER A 2 -4.05 -30.90 5.12
N LYS A 3 -4.83 -30.57 4.08
CA LYS A 3 -6.27 -30.90 4.04
C LYS A 3 -6.59 -32.39 4.23
N ARG A 4 -5.69 -33.31 3.82
CA ARG A 4 -5.91 -34.76 3.99
C ARG A 4 -5.45 -35.24 5.36
N LEU A 5 -4.29 -34.78 5.81
CA LEU A 5 -3.75 -35.15 7.12
C LEU A 5 -4.66 -34.70 8.27
N PHE A 6 -5.25 -33.51 8.17
CA PHE A 6 -6.15 -32.97 9.18
C PHE A 6 -7.61 -32.91 8.71
N GLN A 7 -7.99 -33.74 7.74
CA GLN A 7 -9.36 -33.76 7.19
C GLN A 7 -10.42 -33.86 8.28
N ASN A 8 -10.14 -34.63 9.34
CA ASN A 8 -11.05 -34.83 10.46
C ASN A 8 -11.17 -33.59 11.37
N HIS A 9 -10.23 -32.64 11.33
CA HIS A 9 -10.22 -31.43 12.16
C HIS A 9 -10.83 -30.21 11.45
N PHE A 10 -11.01 -30.26 10.12
CA PHE A 10 -11.64 -29.19 9.33
C PHE A 10 -13.17 -29.23 9.42
N PRO A 11 -13.89 -28.13 9.08
CA PRO A 11 -15.35 -28.10 9.06
C PRO A 11 -15.97 -29.26 8.29
N GLY A 12 -16.85 -30.03 8.97
CA GLY A 12 -17.44 -31.27 8.46
C GLY A 12 -16.63 -32.56 8.74
N GLY A 13 -15.48 -32.46 9.40
CA GLY A 13 -14.68 -33.60 9.83
C GLY A 13 -15.17 -34.24 11.13
N LYS A 14 -14.82 -35.52 11.37
CA LYS A 14 -15.25 -36.30 12.55
C LYS A 14 -14.87 -35.68 13.91
N LEU A 15 -13.83 -34.85 13.93
CA LEU A 15 -13.29 -34.20 15.13
C LEU A 15 -13.60 -32.69 15.15
N HIS A 16 -14.43 -32.20 14.22
CA HIS A 16 -14.82 -30.79 14.15
C HIS A 16 -15.86 -30.43 15.22
N ASN A 17 -16.91 -31.25 15.35
CA ASN A 17 -17.94 -31.11 16.39
C ASN A 17 -17.81 -32.27 17.37
N LEU A 18 -16.94 -32.10 18.38
CA LEU A 18 -16.75 -33.08 19.43
C LEU A 18 -17.94 -33.08 20.40
N ASN A 19 -18.35 -34.26 20.85
CA ASN A 19 -19.33 -34.42 21.93
C ASN A 19 -18.79 -33.82 23.24
N GLU A 20 -19.65 -33.31 24.12
CA GLU A 20 -19.26 -32.61 25.36
C GLU A 20 -18.37 -33.45 26.27
N GLU A 21 -18.59 -34.76 26.29
CA GLU A 21 -17.78 -35.72 27.04
C GLU A 21 -16.31 -35.78 26.54
N ILE A 22 -16.10 -35.66 25.23
CA ILE A 22 -14.76 -35.65 24.63
C ILE A 22 -14.09 -34.30 24.87
N LYS A 23 -14.85 -33.20 24.86
CA LYS A 23 -14.33 -31.86 25.19
C LYS A 23 -13.79 -31.80 26.62
N GLN A 24 -14.47 -32.44 27.58
CA GLN A 24 -13.99 -32.54 28.95
C GLN A 24 -12.69 -33.35 29.07
N LYS A 25 -12.58 -34.48 28.35
CA LYS A 25 -11.34 -35.28 28.30
C LYS A 25 -10.18 -34.52 27.64
N VAL A 26 -10.45 -33.71 26.61
CA VAL A 26 -9.44 -32.89 25.92
C VAL A 26 -8.98 -31.69 26.77
N LYS A 27 -9.85 -31.12 27.63
CA LYS A 27 -9.44 -30.05 28.56
C LYS A 27 -8.34 -30.48 29.54
N ALA A 28 -8.29 -31.76 29.88
CA ALA A 28 -7.26 -32.34 30.75
C ALA A 28 -5.96 -32.70 29.99
N ALA A 29 -5.98 -32.69 28.65
CA ALA A 29 -4.80 -33.00 27.85
C ALA A 29 -3.84 -31.79 27.80
N PRO A 30 -2.52 -32.02 27.71
CA PRO A 30 -1.53 -30.95 27.56
C PRO A 30 -1.84 -30.06 26.35
N LYS A 31 -1.70 -28.74 26.50
CA LYS A 31 -1.95 -27.76 25.42
C LYS A 31 -0.97 -27.88 24.25
N THR A 32 0.13 -28.59 24.41
CA THR A 32 1.13 -28.84 23.37
C THR A 32 0.65 -29.96 22.45
N SER A 33 0.35 -29.63 21.19
CA SER A 33 -0.05 -30.63 20.20
C SER A 33 1.16 -31.43 19.73
N CYS A 34 1.59 -32.40 20.54
CA CYS A 34 2.73 -33.28 20.28
C CYS A 34 2.64 -33.94 18.89
N TYR A 35 1.42 -34.23 18.41
CA TYR A 35 1.20 -34.78 17.07
C TYR A 35 1.50 -33.78 15.94
N ALA A 36 1.01 -32.54 16.05
CA ALA A 36 1.27 -31.53 15.03
C ALA A 36 2.76 -31.20 14.96
N GLU A 37 3.40 -31.02 16.12
CA GLU A 37 4.85 -30.79 16.23
C GLU A 37 5.64 -31.96 15.64
N SER A 38 5.27 -33.20 15.95
CA SER A 38 5.89 -34.39 15.34
C SER A 38 5.72 -34.44 13.82
N VAL A 39 4.56 -34.09 13.29
CA VAL A 39 4.31 -34.03 11.83
C VAL A 39 5.18 -32.96 11.17
N PHE A 40 5.30 -31.78 11.80
CA PHE A 40 6.16 -30.72 11.30
C PHE A 40 7.64 -31.08 11.39
N GLY A 41 8.07 -31.73 12.47
CA GLY A 41 9.44 -32.25 12.60
C GLY A 41 9.77 -33.29 11.52
N GLN A 42 8.84 -34.22 11.23
CA GLN A 42 9.01 -35.17 10.13
C GLN A 42 9.07 -34.47 8.77
N LEU A 43 8.22 -33.46 8.53
CA LEU A 43 8.25 -32.67 7.30
C LEU A 43 9.57 -31.91 7.15
N ASP A 44 10.04 -31.26 8.21
CA ASP A 44 11.31 -30.52 8.22
C ASP A 44 12.48 -31.46 7.91
N CYS A 45 12.53 -32.63 8.54
CA CYS A 45 13.52 -33.65 8.25
C CYS A 45 13.49 -34.09 6.77
N ILE A 46 12.32 -34.36 6.21
CA ILE A 46 12.17 -34.72 4.79
C ILE A 46 12.65 -33.60 3.87
N LEU A 47 12.33 -32.34 4.17
CA LEU A 47 12.73 -31.20 3.36
C LEU A 47 14.24 -30.94 3.43
N ARG A 48 14.87 -31.13 4.61
CA ARG A 48 16.33 -31.04 4.76
C ARG A 48 17.07 -32.15 4.02
N MET A 49 16.59 -33.39 4.14
CA MET A 49 17.22 -34.53 3.48
C MET A 49 16.99 -34.53 1.97
N LYS A 50 15.83 -34.05 1.51
CA LYS A 50 15.41 -34.07 0.11
C LYS A 50 14.71 -32.77 -0.26
N PRO A 51 15.46 -31.67 -0.50
CA PRO A 51 14.88 -30.34 -0.73
C PRO A 51 14.04 -30.23 -2.00
N SER A 52 14.30 -31.07 -3.01
CA SER A 52 13.51 -31.13 -4.24
C SER A 52 12.22 -31.95 -4.12
N THR A 53 11.87 -32.43 -2.91
CA THR A 53 10.67 -33.24 -2.69
C THR A 53 9.40 -32.42 -2.89
N LYS A 54 8.51 -32.93 -3.74
CA LYS A 54 7.18 -32.34 -3.94
C LYS A 54 6.35 -32.48 -2.66
N THR A 55 5.58 -31.45 -2.31
CA THR A 55 4.69 -31.45 -1.13
C THR A 55 3.77 -32.68 -1.07
N LEU A 56 3.21 -33.09 -2.21
CA LEU A 56 2.36 -34.29 -2.28
C LEU A 56 3.11 -35.58 -1.91
N ALA A 57 4.39 -35.67 -2.26
CA ALA A 57 5.22 -36.83 -1.92
C ALA A 57 5.59 -36.81 -0.43
N ALA A 58 6.00 -35.67 0.10
CA ALA A 58 6.28 -35.51 1.53
C ALA A 58 5.05 -35.84 2.40
N GLU A 59 3.88 -35.32 2.06
CA GLU A 59 2.61 -35.65 2.74
C GLU A 59 2.31 -37.15 2.70
N SER A 60 2.53 -37.80 1.55
CA SER A 60 2.31 -39.24 1.41
C SER A 60 3.27 -40.05 2.28
N CYS A 61 4.55 -39.65 2.38
CA CYS A 61 5.52 -40.29 3.26
C CYS A 61 5.11 -40.18 4.73
N ILE A 62 4.78 -38.97 5.19
CA ILE A 62 4.31 -38.72 6.57
C ILE A 62 3.08 -39.58 6.89
N MET A 63 2.10 -39.60 5.99
CA MET A 63 0.90 -40.45 6.16
C MET A 63 1.24 -41.94 6.21
N PHE A 64 2.17 -42.40 5.36
CA PHE A 64 2.58 -43.80 5.32
C PHE A 64 3.24 -44.24 6.64
N PHE A 65 4.09 -43.37 7.22
CA PHE A 65 4.72 -43.61 8.52
C PHE A 65 3.71 -43.56 9.67
N ASN A 66 2.92 -42.49 9.78
CA ASN A 66 2.00 -42.29 10.90
C ASN A 66 0.87 -43.33 10.93
N ASN A 67 0.41 -43.80 9.76
CA ASN A 67 -0.63 -44.82 9.68
C ASN A 67 -0.08 -46.26 9.79
N LYS A 68 1.22 -46.44 10.07
CA LYS A 68 1.89 -47.75 10.14
C LYS A 68 1.58 -48.63 8.92
N THR A 69 1.52 -48.02 7.74
CA THR A 69 1.01 -48.68 6.53
C THR A 69 1.85 -49.88 6.11
N LEU A 70 3.17 -49.85 6.36
CA LEU A 70 4.06 -50.98 6.09
C LEU A 70 3.74 -52.19 6.97
N SER A 71 3.56 -51.99 8.28
CA SER A 71 3.21 -53.05 9.21
C SER A 71 1.83 -53.63 8.91
N TRP A 72 0.86 -52.78 8.58
CA TRP A 72 -0.48 -53.22 8.15
C TRP A 72 -0.44 -54.03 6.85
N LEU A 73 0.39 -53.63 5.88
CA LEU A 73 0.55 -54.34 4.62
C LEU A 73 1.19 -55.72 4.83
N GLY A 74 2.17 -55.83 5.74
CA GLY A 74 2.84 -57.08 6.07
C GLY A 74 1.93 -58.14 6.71
N GLN A 75 0.78 -57.74 7.26
CA GLN A 75 -0.24 -58.65 7.82
C GLN A 75 -1.20 -59.22 6.76
N LYS A 76 -1.05 -58.85 5.48
CA LYS A 76 -1.91 -59.31 4.38
C LYS A 76 -1.22 -60.39 3.56
N ASP A 77 -2.02 -61.23 2.91
CA ASP A 77 -1.53 -62.27 2.00
C ASP A 77 -0.79 -61.67 0.81
N SER A 78 0.17 -62.41 0.26
CA SER A 78 1.00 -61.97 -0.88
C SER A 78 0.17 -61.50 -2.08
N GLU A 79 -0.91 -62.22 -2.43
CA GLU A 79 -1.78 -61.84 -3.54
C GLU A 79 -2.59 -60.57 -3.26
N GLU A 80 -3.02 -60.38 -2.02
CA GLU A 80 -3.72 -59.18 -1.59
C GLU A 80 -2.80 -57.96 -1.55
N GLN A 81 -1.56 -58.13 -1.10
CA GLN A 81 -0.53 -57.08 -1.13
C GLN A 81 -0.28 -56.59 -2.57
N LYS A 82 -0.08 -57.52 -3.52
CA LYS A 82 0.10 -57.20 -4.95
C LYS A 82 -1.11 -56.46 -5.52
N ARG A 83 -2.33 -56.92 -5.18
CA ARG A 83 -3.58 -56.28 -5.62
C ARG A 83 -3.65 -54.83 -5.13
N LEU A 84 -3.37 -54.58 -3.86
CA LEU A 84 -3.39 -53.25 -3.25
C LEU A 84 -2.35 -52.31 -3.86
N LEU A 85 -1.12 -52.78 -4.08
CA LEU A 85 -0.05 -52.00 -4.73
C LEU A 85 -0.39 -51.64 -6.18
N LYS A 86 -1.01 -52.58 -6.92
CA LYS A 86 -1.48 -52.34 -8.29
C LYS A 86 -2.61 -51.30 -8.32
N MET A 87 -3.54 -51.36 -7.36
CA MET A 87 -4.60 -50.37 -7.20
C MET A 87 -4.04 -48.98 -6.85
N ALA A 88 -3.09 -48.90 -5.91
CA ALA A 88 -2.44 -47.66 -5.52
C ALA A 88 -1.74 -47.00 -6.72
N SER A 89 -0.98 -47.79 -7.49
CA SER A 89 -0.28 -47.34 -8.70
C SER A 89 -1.22 -46.74 -9.74
N LYS A 90 -2.39 -47.37 -9.97
CA LYS A 90 -3.43 -46.83 -10.87
C LYS A 90 -4.01 -45.50 -10.34
N ARG A 91 -4.24 -45.39 -9.03
CA ARG A 91 -4.81 -44.20 -8.38
C ARG A 91 -3.86 -43.01 -8.37
N VAL A 92 -2.55 -43.23 -8.27
CA VAL A 92 -1.53 -42.16 -8.29
C VAL A 92 -1.63 -41.30 -9.55
N LYS A 93 -1.89 -41.90 -10.73
CA LYS A 93 -2.03 -41.14 -11.99
C LYS A 93 -3.20 -40.15 -11.93
N LYS A 94 -4.36 -40.59 -11.44
CA LYS A 94 -5.54 -39.73 -11.26
C LYS A 94 -5.27 -38.63 -10.24
N LEU A 95 -4.59 -38.96 -9.15
CA LEU A 95 -4.25 -38.02 -8.08
C LEU A 95 -3.33 -36.91 -8.56
N ARG A 96 -2.29 -37.24 -9.33
CA ARG A 96 -1.36 -36.26 -9.91
C ARG A 96 -2.06 -35.29 -10.86
N LYS A 97 -2.97 -35.80 -11.72
CA LYS A 97 -3.78 -34.95 -12.60
C LYS A 97 -4.65 -33.99 -11.79
N LYS A 98 -5.37 -34.48 -10.77
CA LYS A 98 -6.20 -33.64 -9.89
C LYS A 98 -5.37 -32.57 -9.17
N TYR A 99 -4.22 -32.95 -8.63
CA TYR A 99 -3.33 -32.00 -7.95
C TYR A 99 -2.79 -30.92 -8.89
N LYS A 100 -2.45 -31.28 -10.14
CA LYS A 100 -2.04 -30.31 -11.17
C LYS A 100 -3.16 -29.32 -11.50
N SER A 101 -4.41 -29.79 -11.64
CA SER A 101 -5.59 -28.91 -11.87
C SER A 101 -5.75 -27.89 -10.74
N ILE A 102 -5.73 -28.37 -9.49
CA ILE A 102 -5.87 -27.51 -8.30
C ILE A 102 -4.75 -26.47 -8.24
N LEU A 103 -3.51 -26.86 -8.53
CA LEU A 103 -2.40 -25.89 -8.56
C LEU A 103 -2.57 -24.84 -9.65
N GLN A 104 -3.10 -25.22 -10.80
CA GLN A 104 -3.38 -24.30 -11.90
C GLN A 104 -4.49 -23.32 -11.51
N GLU A 105 -5.59 -23.81 -10.94
CA GLU A 105 -6.70 -22.99 -10.44
C GLU A 105 -6.22 -21.98 -9.37
N ILE A 106 -5.37 -22.43 -8.42
CA ILE A 106 -4.77 -21.54 -7.42
C ILE A 106 -3.92 -20.46 -8.09
N LYS A 107 -3.07 -20.85 -9.05
CA LYS A 107 -2.19 -19.91 -9.77
C LYS A 107 -3.01 -18.86 -10.53
N ASP A 108 -4.07 -19.30 -11.21
CA ASP A 108 -4.94 -18.41 -11.97
C ASP A 108 -5.72 -17.46 -11.05
N SER A 109 -6.23 -17.96 -9.92
CA SER A 109 -6.88 -17.14 -8.89
C SER A 109 -5.93 -16.09 -8.30
N CYS A 110 -4.70 -16.48 -7.96
CA CYS A 110 -3.69 -15.54 -7.49
C CYS A 110 -3.35 -14.48 -8.54
N ARG A 111 -3.24 -14.86 -9.82
CA ARG A 111 -2.99 -13.93 -10.92
C ARG A 111 -4.11 -12.89 -11.05
N VAL A 112 -5.36 -13.32 -10.98
CA VAL A 112 -6.52 -12.41 -11.01
C VAL A 112 -6.46 -11.43 -9.83
N ALA A 113 -6.22 -11.93 -8.61
CA ALA A 113 -6.13 -11.07 -7.41
C ALA A 113 -4.99 -10.04 -7.50
N ILE A 114 -3.83 -10.42 -8.04
CA ILE A 114 -2.71 -9.49 -8.25
C ILE A 114 -3.09 -8.44 -9.30
N ASN A 115 -3.69 -8.84 -10.42
CA ASN A 115 -4.11 -7.91 -11.46
C ASN A 115 -5.15 -6.91 -10.95
N GLU A 116 -6.12 -7.36 -10.14
CA GLU A 116 -7.08 -6.45 -9.50
C GLU A 116 -6.40 -5.43 -8.59
N GLN A 117 -5.37 -5.83 -7.83
CA GLN A 117 -4.61 -4.90 -7.01
C GLN A 117 -3.83 -3.89 -7.86
N ILE A 118 -3.25 -4.33 -8.97
CA ILE A 118 -2.53 -3.45 -9.91
C ILE A 118 -3.50 -2.41 -10.47
N VAL A 119 -4.65 -2.84 -11.00
CA VAL A 119 -5.68 -1.94 -11.56
C VAL A 119 -6.20 -0.96 -10.51
N LYS A 120 -6.43 -1.42 -9.26
CA LYS A 120 -6.83 -0.54 -8.15
C LYS A 120 -5.77 0.53 -7.87
N ARG A 121 -4.49 0.15 -7.79
CA ARG A 121 -3.37 1.10 -7.57
C ARG A 121 -3.25 2.09 -8.72
N GLU A 122 -3.39 1.62 -9.96
CA GLU A 122 -3.33 2.46 -11.15
C GLU A 122 -4.49 3.47 -11.19
N ASN A 123 -5.72 3.04 -10.91
CA ASN A 123 -6.88 3.92 -10.85
C ASN A 123 -6.74 4.97 -9.73
N LEU A 124 -6.21 4.59 -8.56
CA LEU A 124 -5.90 5.54 -7.49
C LEU A 124 -4.84 6.56 -7.95
N ARG A 125 -3.78 6.09 -8.63
CA ARG A 125 -2.73 6.97 -9.17
C ARG A 125 -3.28 7.93 -10.23
N ARG A 126 -4.05 7.44 -11.20
CA ARG A 126 -4.72 8.26 -12.22
C ARG A 126 -5.68 9.26 -11.59
N GLY A 127 -6.43 8.85 -10.57
CA GLY A 127 -7.31 9.73 -9.81
C GLY A 127 -6.55 10.86 -9.10
N LYS A 128 -5.37 10.58 -8.54
CA LYS A 128 -4.50 11.62 -7.95
C LYS A 128 -3.99 12.60 -9.01
N ILE A 129 -3.49 12.09 -10.13
CA ILE A 129 -2.99 12.91 -11.24
C ILE A 129 -4.09 13.84 -11.76
N ARG A 130 -5.29 13.32 -12.03
CA ARG A 130 -6.44 14.14 -12.46
C ARG A 130 -6.78 15.26 -11.48
N LYS A 131 -6.70 15.00 -10.17
CA LYS A 131 -6.94 16.04 -9.16
C LYS A 131 -5.83 17.08 -9.16
N GLN A 132 -4.56 16.67 -9.32
CA GLN A 132 -3.43 17.59 -9.42
C GLN A 132 -3.52 18.47 -10.67
N GLU A 133 -3.93 17.90 -11.81
CA GLU A 133 -4.21 18.65 -13.04
C GLU A 133 -5.31 19.69 -12.80
N GLN A 134 -6.43 19.31 -12.17
CA GLN A 134 -7.50 20.24 -11.80
C GLN A 134 -7.02 21.40 -10.93
N PHE A 135 -6.26 21.11 -9.86
CA PHE A 135 -5.71 22.16 -8.99
C PHE A 135 -4.71 23.05 -9.74
N THR A 136 -3.98 22.50 -10.71
CA THR A 136 -3.06 23.29 -11.55
C THR A 136 -3.83 24.23 -12.47
N THR A 137 -4.91 23.77 -13.10
CA THR A 137 -5.79 24.63 -13.91
C THR A 137 -6.44 25.73 -13.07
N GLU A 138 -6.91 25.42 -11.85
CA GLU A 138 -7.45 26.41 -10.92
C GLU A 138 -6.40 27.49 -10.58
N ILE A 139 -5.16 27.10 -10.33
CA ILE A 139 -4.08 28.07 -10.04
C ILE A 139 -3.62 28.85 -11.26
N LEU A 140 -3.65 28.27 -12.45
CA LEU A 140 -3.38 29.04 -13.67
C LEU A 140 -4.40 30.18 -13.86
N HIS A 141 -5.65 29.98 -13.46
CA HIS A 141 -6.68 31.02 -13.50
C HIS A 141 -6.47 32.13 -12.46
N HIS A 142 -6.09 31.79 -11.23
CA HIS A 142 -5.93 32.75 -10.13
C HIS A 142 -4.52 33.36 -9.99
N GLY A 143 -3.53 32.76 -10.64
CA GLY A 143 -2.11 33.02 -10.41
C GLY A 143 -1.61 32.36 -9.12
N LEU A 144 -0.32 32.07 -9.02
CA LEU A 144 0.30 31.54 -7.79
C LEU A 144 0.89 32.70 -6.98
N TRP A 145 0.45 32.88 -5.73
CA TRP A 145 0.91 33.99 -4.88
C TRP A 145 2.12 33.55 -4.06
N GLN A 146 3.25 34.23 -4.22
CA GLN A 146 4.56 33.80 -3.71
C GLN A 146 5.10 34.67 -2.59
N SER A 147 4.53 35.85 -2.33
CA SER A 147 4.92 36.75 -1.23
C SER A 147 3.72 37.18 -0.40
N GLU A 148 3.93 37.56 0.87
CA GLU A 148 2.86 38.09 1.72
C GLU A 148 2.21 39.35 1.11
N THR A 149 3.03 40.20 0.48
CA THR A 149 2.57 41.38 -0.25
C THR A 149 1.73 41.05 -1.46
N GLU A 150 2.07 39.99 -2.22
CA GLU A 150 1.21 39.50 -3.32
C GLU A 150 -0.11 38.97 -2.80
N VAL A 151 -0.09 38.22 -1.69
CA VAL A 151 -1.32 37.71 -1.07
C VAL A 151 -2.25 38.89 -0.75
N ASP A 152 -1.74 39.92 -0.08
CA ASP A 152 -2.54 41.12 0.26
C ASP A 152 -3.06 41.85 -0.98
N ASN A 153 -2.21 42.09 -1.97
CA ASN A 153 -2.59 42.79 -3.20
C ASN A 153 -3.66 42.02 -4.00
N MET A 154 -3.52 40.69 -4.10
CA MET A 154 -4.46 39.86 -4.85
C MET A 154 -5.81 39.74 -4.13
N ILE A 155 -5.83 39.67 -2.79
CA ILE A 155 -7.09 39.66 -2.03
C ILE A 155 -7.86 40.97 -2.20
N LEU A 156 -7.15 42.10 -2.31
CA LEU A 156 -7.75 43.41 -2.59
C LEU A 156 -8.34 43.50 -3.99
N SER A 157 -7.73 42.82 -4.98
CA SER A 157 -8.20 42.84 -6.37
C SER A 157 -9.56 42.13 -6.61
N TYR A 158 -9.97 41.24 -5.71
CA TYR A 158 -11.26 40.56 -5.84
C TYR A 158 -12.39 41.42 -5.26
N GLU A 159 -13.46 41.60 -6.02
CA GLU A 159 -14.64 42.34 -5.55
C GLU A 159 -15.60 41.44 -4.75
N LYS A 160 -15.79 40.19 -5.20
CA LYS A 160 -16.74 39.26 -4.58
C LYS A 160 -16.08 38.42 -3.50
N LYS A 161 -16.73 38.33 -2.33
CA LYS A 161 -16.29 37.50 -1.21
C LYS A 161 -16.14 36.02 -1.57
N ASN A 162 -17.05 35.47 -2.37
CA ASN A 162 -17.00 34.08 -2.78
C ASN A 162 -15.76 33.78 -3.65
N GLU A 163 -15.41 34.68 -4.57
CA GLU A 163 -14.24 34.52 -5.44
C GLU A 163 -12.94 34.56 -4.63
N LYS A 164 -12.86 35.41 -3.59
CA LYS A 164 -11.73 35.44 -2.64
C LYS A 164 -11.52 34.09 -1.97
N VAL A 165 -12.59 33.53 -1.43
CA VAL A 165 -12.55 32.25 -0.71
C VAL A 165 -12.16 31.10 -1.64
N GLU A 166 -12.67 31.09 -2.87
CA GLU A 166 -12.28 30.06 -3.85
C GLU A 166 -10.82 30.20 -4.29
N ALA A 167 -10.33 31.42 -4.53
CA ALA A 167 -8.92 31.66 -4.82
C ALA A 167 -8.02 31.19 -3.66
N LEU A 168 -8.35 31.54 -2.42
CA LEU A 168 -7.61 31.09 -1.22
C LEU A 168 -7.61 29.57 -1.08
N LYS A 169 -8.75 28.90 -1.29
CA LYS A 169 -8.82 27.44 -1.28
C LYS A 169 -7.97 26.82 -2.39
N ALA A 170 -7.98 27.39 -3.59
CA ALA A 170 -7.16 26.92 -4.70
C ALA A 170 -5.66 27.02 -4.34
N GLN A 171 -5.22 28.14 -3.73
CA GLN A 171 -3.84 28.30 -3.25
C GLN A 171 -3.44 27.20 -2.25
N LEU A 172 -4.28 26.98 -1.23
CA LEU A 172 -4.00 26.00 -0.18
C LEU A 172 -3.99 24.56 -0.73
N LYS A 173 -4.95 24.20 -1.59
CA LYS A 173 -5.03 22.87 -2.22
C LYS A 173 -3.84 22.62 -3.12
N PHE A 174 -3.46 23.59 -3.95
CA PHE A 174 -2.32 23.45 -4.85
C PHE A 174 -1.00 23.28 -4.10
N ARG A 175 -0.77 24.12 -3.08
CA ARG A 175 0.42 24.02 -2.22
C ARG A 175 0.49 22.67 -1.50
N LYS A 176 -0.64 22.13 -1.07
CA LYS A 176 -0.72 20.83 -0.41
C LYS A 176 -0.54 19.65 -1.36
N GLU A 177 -1.31 19.58 -2.44
CA GLU A 177 -1.50 18.38 -3.25
C GLU A 177 -0.62 18.34 -4.51
N VAL A 178 -0.20 19.51 -5.03
CA VAL A 178 0.68 19.62 -6.20
C VAL A 178 2.12 19.91 -5.77
N LEU A 179 2.34 20.96 -4.96
CA LEU A 179 3.69 21.30 -4.49
C LEU A 179 4.19 20.41 -3.37
N ASN A 180 3.30 19.63 -2.72
CA ASN A 180 3.63 18.81 -1.55
C ASN A 180 4.38 19.61 -0.46
N GLN A 181 3.96 20.86 -0.24
CA GLN A 181 4.59 21.74 0.74
C GLN A 181 4.41 21.15 2.15
N ILE A 182 5.50 21.06 2.91
CA ILE A 182 5.50 20.53 4.28
C ILE A 182 5.47 21.73 5.24
N PRO A 183 4.32 22.01 5.89
CA PRO A 183 4.22 23.08 6.86
C PRO A 183 4.69 22.63 8.24
N ASP A 184 4.99 23.60 9.09
CA ASP A 184 5.27 23.36 10.51
C ASP A 184 4.05 22.82 11.26
N ASP A 185 2.89 23.43 11.00
CA ASP A 185 1.61 22.96 11.46
C ASP A 185 0.79 22.43 10.27
N LYS A 186 0.42 21.15 10.31
CA LYS A 186 -0.41 20.53 9.27
C LYS A 186 -1.83 21.11 9.23
N ALA A 187 -2.28 21.79 10.28
CA ALA A 187 -3.61 22.38 10.34
C ALA A 187 -3.79 23.58 9.39
N VAL A 188 -2.70 24.21 8.92
CA VAL A 188 -2.77 25.38 8.02
C VAL A 188 -3.43 25.07 6.66
N PHE A 189 -3.44 23.80 6.24
CA PHE A 189 -4.13 23.39 5.02
C PHE A 189 -5.62 23.05 5.22
N ASN A 190 -6.12 23.06 6.46
CA ASN A 190 -7.51 22.76 6.72
C ASN A 190 -8.37 23.97 6.36
N VAL A 191 -9.45 23.74 5.62
CA VAL A 191 -10.43 24.79 5.26
C VAL A 191 -11.54 24.90 6.32
N SER A 192 -11.59 23.96 7.27
CA SER A 192 -12.58 23.91 8.34
C SER A 192 -11.95 23.51 9.66
N LYS A 193 -12.41 24.10 10.77
CA LYS A 193 -12.05 23.72 12.13
C LYS A 193 -13.20 23.04 12.87
N THR A 194 -12.88 22.14 13.78
CA THR A 194 -13.86 21.56 14.70
C THR A 194 -14.36 22.68 15.63
N LYS A 195 -15.67 22.74 15.86
CA LYS A 195 -16.25 23.74 16.77
C LYS A 195 -15.95 23.30 18.21
N ASP A 196 -15.46 24.21 19.05
CA ASP A 196 -15.12 23.88 20.44
C ASP A 196 -16.31 23.20 21.14
N GLY A 197 -16.07 21.99 21.66
CA GLY A 197 -17.06 21.17 22.36
C GLY A 197 -18.05 20.39 21.49
N SER A 198 -17.95 20.38 20.15
CA SER A 198 -18.89 19.67 19.27
C SER A 198 -18.19 18.86 18.16
N LYS A 199 -18.81 17.76 17.72
CA LYS A 199 -18.38 17.00 16.52
C LYS A 199 -18.65 17.73 15.20
N SER A 200 -19.29 18.91 15.23
CA SER A 200 -19.58 19.70 14.03
C SER A 200 -18.39 20.55 13.57
N ARG A 201 -18.21 20.67 12.26
CA ARG A 201 -17.13 21.47 11.63
C ARG A 201 -17.66 22.83 11.20
N LYS A 202 -16.88 23.89 11.42
CA LYS A 202 -17.12 25.24 10.92
C LYS A 202 -16.08 25.57 9.84
N GLN A 203 -16.51 26.13 8.72
CA GLN A 203 -15.60 26.66 7.70
C GLN A 203 -14.81 27.83 8.30
N LEU A 204 -13.52 27.91 7.98
CA LEU A 204 -12.69 29.05 8.37
C LEU A 204 -13.18 30.32 7.67
N ASN A 205 -13.04 31.46 8.33
CA ASN A 205 -13.34 32.74 7.68
C ASN A 205 -12.20 33.14 6.72
N ASP A 206 -12.46 34.14 5.89
CA ASP A 206 -11.51 34.62 4.89
C ASP A 206 -10.19 35.06 5.55
N GLU A 207 -10.24 35.77 6.67
CA GLU A 207 -9.07 36.24 7.42
C GLU A 207 -8.17 35.09 7.93
N GLU A 208 -8.77 34.02 8.46
CA GLU A 208 -8.08 32.81 8.92
C GLU A 208 -7.40 32.10 7.74
N LEU A 209 -8.06 32.02 6.58
CA LEU A 209 -7.49 31.42 5.37
C LEU A 209 -6.32 32.26 4.82
N VAL A 210 -6.42 33.57 4.90
CA VAL A 210 -5.33 34.50 4.51
C VAL A 210 -4.12 34.31 5.42
N GLN A 211 -4.33 34.24 6.74
CA GLN A 211 -3.23 34.03 7.69
C GLN A 211 -2.54 32.69 7.45
N ASN A 212 -3.31 31.61 7.27
CA ASN A 212 -2.76 30.29 6.93
C ASN A 212 -1.92 30.32 5.65
N LEU A 213 -2.35 31.06 4.62
CA LEU A 213 -1.60 31.20 3.38
C LEU A 213 -0.32 32.03 3.57
N LYS A 214 -0.38 33.13 4.34
CA LYS A 214 0.81 33.93 4.67
C LYS A 214 1.84 33.12 5.44
N ASP A 215 1.41 32.33 6.42
CA ASP A 215 2.30 31.45 7.19
C ASP A 215 3.00 30.43 6.29
N LEU A 216 2.27 29.84 5.34
CA LEU A 216 2.84 28.93 4.33
C LEU A 216 3.85 29.64 3.42
N VAL A 217 3.53 30.84 2.95
CA VAL A 217 4.42 31.63 2.08
C VAL A 217 5.69 32.01 2.85
N LYS A 218 5.57 32.49 4.08
CA LYS A 218 6.70 32.84 4.95
C LYS A 218 7.62 31.65 5.23
N GLN A 219 7.05 30.48 5.53
CA GLN A 219 7.81 29.25 5.76
C GLN A 219 8.59 28.81 4.52
N SER A 220 8.04 29.03 3.32
CA SER A 220 8.72 28.69 2.07
C SER A 220 10.02 29.50 1.86
N ILE A 221 10.13 30.68 2.46
CA ILE A 221 11.30 31.57 2.37
C ILE A 221 12.38 31.20 3.41
N VAL A 222 12.01 30.69 4.60
CA VAL A 222 12.88 30.79 5.79
C VAL A 222 13.60 29.50 6.23
N LYS A 223 13.19 28.27 5.89
CA LYS A 223 13.77 27.07 6.57
C LYS A 223 14.89 26.32 5.84
N ASP A 224 16.11 26.41 6.34
CA ASP A 224 17.30 25.63 5.91
C ASP A 224 17.50 24.33 6.72
N SER A 225 16.52 23.90 7.51
CA SER A 225 16.68 22.88 8.56
C SER A 225 16.13 21.49 8.21
N LEU A 226 16.38 20.97 7.01
CA LEU A 226 15.98 19.61 6.63
C LEU A 226 17.21 18.72 6.45
N THR A 227 17.23 17.59 7.14
CA THR A 227 18.28 16.57 7.04
C THR A 227 18.28 15.93 5.65
N ASP A 228 19.46 15.88 5.02
CA ASP A 228 19.75 15.54 3.61
C ASP A 228 19.43 14.07 3.21
N THR A 229 18.84 13.24 4.07
CA THR A 229 18.79 11.78 3.85
C THR A 229 17.65 11.29 2.95
N GLU A 230 16.64 12.12 2.65
CA GLU A 230 15.45 11.69 1.86
C GLU A 230 15.04 12.65 0.74
N LYS A 231 15.79 13.73 0.50
CA LYS A 231 15.39 14.80 -0.44
C LYS A 231 16.42 14.96 -1.54
N HIS A 232 15.97 15.34 -2.74
CA HIS A 232 16.87 15.71 -3.83
C HIS A 232 17.78 16.87 -3.40
N VAL A 233 19.06 16.83 -3.79
CA VAL A 233 20.14 17.73 -3.32
C VAL A 233 19.78 19.22 -3.45
N LEU A 234 18.96 19.57 -4.44
CA LEU A 234 18.54 20.94 -4.69
C LEU A 234 17.35 21.40 -3.84
N VAL A 235 16.51 20.49 -3.33
CA VAL A 235 15.31 20.85 -2.55
C VAL A 235 15.73 21.54 -1.25
N ALA A 236 15.07 22.66 -0.96
CA ALA A 236 15.40 23.60 0.10
C ALA A 236 16.75 24.34 -0.04
N LYS A 237 17.48 24.20 -1.16
CA LYS A 237 18.66 25.04 -1.42
C LYS A 237 18.27 26.35 -2.09
N ARG A 238 19.03 27.41 -1.79
CA ARG A 238 18.95 28.70 -2.48
C ARG A 238 19.75 28.61 -3.77
N ILE A 239 19.14 29.04 -4.87
CA ILE A 239 19.74 29.00 -6.20
C ILE A 239 19.61 30.37 -6.88
N LYS A 240 20.56 30.67 -7.76
CA LYS A 240 20.42 31.73 -8.76
C LYS A 240 20.06 31.08 -10.07
N HIS A 241 18.95 31.50 -10.65
CA HIS A 241 18.50 30.98 -11.93
C HIS A 241 18.44 32.07 -12.95
N ARG A 242 18.92 31.74 -14.13
CA ARG A 242 19.01 32.67 -15.25
C ARG A 242 17.82 32.46 -16.16
N PHE A 243 17.16 33.56 -16.50
CA PHE A 243 16.11 33.60 -17.50
C PHE A 243 16.50 34.53 -18.64
N PHE A 244 16.07 34.16 -19.84
CA PHE A 244 16.12 35.01 -21.00
C PHE A 244 14.76 35.67 -21.16
N LEU A 245 14.71 36.99 -21.00
CA LEU A 245 13.50 37.80 -21.17
C LEU A 245 13.84 38.91 -22.15
N ASP A 246 13.12 38.94 -23.27
CA ASP A 246 13.22 39.99 -24.30
C ASP A 246 14.65 40.25 -24.81
N GLY A 247 15.46 39.19 -24.92
CA GLY A 247 16.85 39.27 -25.41
C GLY A 247 17.90 39.52 -24.32
N ASP A 248 17.49 39.84 -23.10
CA ASP A 248 18.39 40.09 -21.98
C ASP A 248 18.42 38.93 -20.96
N GLU A 249 19.61 38.64 -20.44
CA GLU A 249 19.81 37.69 -19.35
C GLU A 249 19.50 38.34 -18.00
N LYS A 250 18.48 37.83 -17.30
CA LYS A 250 18.13 38.26 -15.94
C LYS A 250 18.32 37.12 -14.94
N TRP A 251 19.01 37.43 -13.84
CA TRP A 251 19.25 36.50 -12.75
C TRP A 251 18.22 36.68 -11.64
N TYR A 252 17.61 35.58 -11.23
CA TYR A 252 16.62 35.54 -10.17
C TYR A 252 17.13 34.65 -9.05
N ASN A 253 17.07 35.18 -7.82
CA ASN A 253 17.35 34.39 -6.63
C ASN A 253 16.06 33.67 -6.23
N GLY A 254 16.13 32.37 -5.98
CA GLY A 254 14.98 31.59 -5.54
C GLY A 254 15.40 30.45 -4.63
N LYS A 255 14.41 29.75 -4.07
CA LYS A 255 14.62 28.54 -3.28
C LYS A 255 13.82 27.40 -3.90
N VAL A 256 14.44 26.24 -4.05
CA VAL A 256 13.73 25.07 -4.60
C VAL A 256 12.80 24.53 -3.51
N ILE A 257 11.50 24.64 -3.72
CA ILE A 257 10.49 24.28 -2.72
C ILE A 257 10.33 22.77 -2.63
N SER A 258 10.23 22.10 -3.77
CA SER A 258 10.09 20.65 -3.86
C SER A 258 10.45 20.17 -5.26
N GLN A 259 10.69 18.87 -5.40
CA GLN A 259 10.75 18.22 -6.71
C GLN A 259 9.33 17.88 -7.13
N VAL A 260 8.91 18.45 -8.27
CA VAL A 260 7.66 18.05 -8.92
C VAL A 260 7.96 16.80 -9.75
N ASP A 261 7.23 15.71 -9.52
CA ASP A 261 7.39 14.49 -10.31
C ASP A 261 6.98 14.75 -11.77
N VAL A 262 7.98 14.86 -12.65
CA VAL A 262 7.81 15.21 -14.08
C VAL A 262 7.08 14.13 -14.89
N MET A 263 6.70 12.99 -14.30
CA MET A 263 5.75 12.08 -14.97
C MET A 263 4.36 12.70 -15.21
N VAL A 264 4.09 13.90 -14.68
CA VAL A 264 2.82 14.63 -14.80
C VAL A 264 2.83 15.68 -15.94
N LEU A 265 3.97 16.04 -16.53
CA LEU A 265 4.01 17.06 -17.60
C LEU A 265 4.89 16.60 -18.77
N ARG A 266 4.28 15.95 -19.76
CA ARG A 266 4.80 15.96 -21.14
C ARG A 266 4.50 17.30 -21.78
N THR A 267 5.09 18.35 -21.23
CA THR A 267 5.34 19.66 -21.87
C THR A 267 6.05 20.52 -20.83
N GLU A 268 7.34 20.74 -21.08
CA GLU A 268 8.17 21.83 -20.54
C GLU A 268 8.43 21.85 -19.01
N HIS A 269 9.70 22.00 -18.66
CA HIS A 269 10.15 22.14 -17.28
C HIS A 269 9.70 23.49 -16.71
N LEU A 270 8.55 23.52 -16.04
CA LEU A 270 8.10 24.68 -15.28
C LEU A 270 8.81 24.72 -13.92
N ILE A 271 9.98 25.34 -13.89
CA ILE A 271 10.62 25.81 -12.66
C ILE A 271 10.16 27.26 -12.46
N TYR A 272 9.32 27.51 -11.45
CA TYR A 272 8.81 28.85 -11.14
C TYR A 272 9.78 29.60 -10.21
N PHE A 273 10.05 30.87 -10.53
CA PHE A 273 10.96 31.74 -9.79
C PHE A 273 10.31 33.08 -9.43
N GLU A 274 10.75 33.62 -8.30
CA GLU A 274 10.36 34.89 -7.69
C GLU A 274 10.82 36.08 -8.55
N ARG A 275 9.90 37.01 -8.87
CA ARG A 275 10.21 38.31 -9.48
C ARG A 275 10.45 39.32 -8.36
N LYS A 276 11.70 39.73 -8.15
CA LYS A 276 12.01 40.93 -7.37
C LYS A 276 12.08 42.13 -8.31
N ASN A 277 11.26 43.14 -8.04
CA ASN A 277 11.60 44.53 -8.36
C ASN A 277 12.49 45.07 -7.23
#